data_AF-A0A635R8D4-F1
#
_entry.id   AF-A0A635R8D4-F1
#
_cell.length_a   1.000
_cell.length_b   1.000
_cell.length_c   1.000
_cell.angle_alpha   90.00
_cell.angle_beta   90.00
_cell.angle_gamma   90.00
#
_symmetry.space_group_name_H-M   'P 1'
#
loop_
_entity.id
_entity.type
_entity.pdbx_description
1 polymer ?
#
loop_
_entity_poly.entity_id
_entity_poly.type
_entity_poly.pdbx_seq_one_letter_code
_entity_poly.pdbx_strand_id
1 'polypeptide(L)'
;MRFSRRFLIDIDALFDARIGWVKAIKPERLEIMDYDVYRRRFTEEWATVLGFENWKEEYQKRDKRALMNAEPTELLLTMKNEFECMLLEIEMHSPIEKPTLTINTWPYTDLTDQEMQTFLQMFRIYYDMVQVELVSWPHSELTPGRLATAWDCWIMYDWFAWIELNAKHLKKPIPSFTITHPALLTPELTKETVEQLKRDGVNPFKEHIRFMAEWVGVDPRDSALFSLARPKKDAQTPQS
;
A
#
# COMPACT_ATOMS: atom_id res chain seq x y z
N MET A 1 9.08 -4.31 -24.13
CA MET A 1 8.84 -3.73 -22.80
C MET A 1 7.90 -2.55 -22.97
N ARG A 2 6.85 -2.42 -22.14
CA ARG A 2 6.12 -1.15 -22.02
C ARG A 2 6.93 -0.26 -21.09
N PHE A 3 7.44 0.86 -21.60
CA PHE A 3 8.22 1.83 -20.82
C PHE A 3 7.34 2.86 -20.12
N SER A 4 6.11 3.09 -20.61
CA SER A 4 5.09 3.85 -19.89
C SER A 4 4.23 2.94 -19.02
N ARG A 5 3.91 3.39 -17.81
CA ARG A 5 3.03 2.71 -16.86
C ARG A 5 2.01 3.66 -16.27
N ARG A 6 0.76 3.23 -16.23
CA ARG A 6 -0.36 3.91 -15.57
C ARG A 6 -0.55 3.29 -14.18
N PHE A 7 -0.27 4.06 -13.14
CA PHE A 7 -0.32 3.61 -11.75
C PHE A 7 -1.67 3.97 -11.12
N LEU A 8 -2.23 3.01 -10.38
CA LEU A 8 -3.22 3.27 -9.35
C LEU A 8 -2.56 3.06 -7.98
N ILE A 9 -2.73 3.96 -7.02
CA ILE A 9 -2.23 3.78 -5.65
C ILE A 9 -3.33 4.16 -4.65
N ASP A 10 -3.62 3.29 -3.70
CA ASP A 10 -4.51 3.64 -2.59
C ASP A 10 -3.77 4.56 -1.61
N ILE A 11 -4.44 5.61 -1.13
CA ILE A 11 -3.83 6.61 -0.24
C ILE A 11 -3.26 5.99 1.05
N ASP A 12 -3.86 4.90 1.55
CA ASP A 12 -3.40 4.15 2.74
C ASP A 12 -2.09 3.36 2.52
N ALA A 13 -1.64 3.24 1.26
CA ALA A 13 -0.31 2.72 0.96
C ALA A 13 0.75 3.84 1.01
N LEU A 14 0.37 5.10 0.76
CA LEU A 14 1.25 6.28 0.77
C LEU A 14 1.35 6.93 2.16
N PHE A 15 0.29 6.85 2.96
CA PHE A 15 0.22 7.35 4.32
C PHE A 15 -0.15 6.23 5.27
N ASP A 16 0.53 6.16 6.42
CA ASP A 16 0.28 5.13 7.42
C ASP A 16 -0.98 5.42 8.24
N ALA A 17 -2.13 5.28 7.58
CA ALA A 17 -3.44 5.52 8.16
C ALA A 17 -3.79 4.56 9.30
N ARG A 18 -3.13 3.41 9.43
CA ARG A 18 -3.28 2.51 10.59
C ARG A 18 -2.83 3.21 11.87
N ILE A 19 -1.63 3.78 11.86
CA ILE A 19 -1.11 4.55 12.99
C ILE A 19 -1.85 5.87 13.14
N GLY A 20 -2.18 6.52 12.03
CA GLY A 20 -3.03 7.71 12.04
C GLY A 20 -4.39 7.45 12.71
N TRP A 21 -5.00 6.29 12.46
CA TRP A 21 -6.26 5.92 13.10
C TRP A 21 -6.08 5.67 14.59
N VAL A 22 -5.05 4.92 15.01
CA VAL A 22 -4.76 4.74 16.44
C VAL A 22 -4.53 6.07 17.14
N LYS A 23 -3.77 7.01 16.54
CA LYS A 23 -3.60 8.38 17.05
C LYS A 23 -4.93 9.10 17.24
N ALA A 24 -5.90 8.88 16.35
CA ALA A 24 -7.20 9.53 16.42
C ALA A 24 -8.10 8.97 17.54
N ILE A 25 -8.02 7.67 17.86
CA ILE A 25 -8.98 7.02 18.76
C ILE A 25 -8.39 6.57 20.11
N LYS A 26 -7.09 6.28 20.17
CA LYS A 26 -6.37 5.79 21.37
C LYS A 26 -4.91 6.27 21.35
N PRO A 27 -4.63 7.58 21.29
CA PRO A 27 -3.26 8.10 21.16
C PRO A 27 -2.33 7.63 22.28
N GLU A 28 -2.84 7.46 23.50
CA GLU A 28 -2.08 7.03 24.68
C GLU A 28 -1.51 5.61 24.54
N ARG A 29 -2.12 4.76 23.69
CA ARG A 29 -1.63 3.40 23.46
C ARG A 29 -0.37 3.36 22.62
N LEU A 30 -0.02 4.43 21.91
CA LEU A 30 1.18 4.46 21.08
C LEU A 30 2.48 4.52 21.88
N GLU A 31 2.42 4.86 23.17
CA GLU A 31 3.60 4.89 24.05
C GLU A 31 4.20 3.50 24.29
N ILE A 32 3.37 2.46 24.23
CA ILE A 32 3.79 1.06 24.43
C ILE A 32 4.11 0.35 23.11
N MET A 33 4.05 1.07 21.99
CA MET A 33 4.22 0.50 20.66
C MET A 33 5.70 0.39 20.30
N ASP A 34 6.14 -0.81 19.91
CA ASP A 34 7.43 -1.00 19.27
C ASP A 34 7.29 -0.77 17.75
N TYR A 35 7.72 0.41 17.30
CA TYR A 35 7.67 0.79 15.89
C TYR A 35 8.60 -0.05 15.00
N ASP A 36 9.67 -0.62 15.54
CA ASP A 36 10.58 -1.49 14.80
C ASP A 36 9.93 -2.85 14.54
N VAL A 37 9.20 -3.38 15.52
CA VAL A 37 8.39 -4.60 15.39
C VAL A 37 7.22 -4.36 14.44
N TYR A 38 6.49 -3.25 14.60
CA TYR A 38 5.40 -2.88 13.70
C TYR A 38 5.87 -2.82 12.25
N ARG A 39 6.99 -2.16 11.97
CA ARG A 39 7.51 -2.03 10.60
C ARG A 39 7.97 -3.36 9.99
N ARG A 40 8.35 -4.35 10.79
CA ARG A 40 8.80 -5.68 10.32
C ARG A 40 7.74 -6.76 10.50
N ARG A 41 6.47 -6.35 10.65
CA ARG A 41 5.37 -7.26 10.95
C ARG A 41 5.04 -8.15 9.74
N PHE A 42 4.63 -9.37 10.03
CA PHE A 42 4.02 -10.27 9.05
C PHE A 42 2.51 -10.44 9.29
N THR A 43 1.98 -9.91 10.39
CA THR A 43 0.56 -9.97 10.76
C THR A 43 0.15 -8.66 11.44
N GLU A 44 -1.15 -8.46 11.65
CA GLU A 44 -1.70 -7.31 12.38
C GLU A 44 -1.73 -7.52 13.91
N GLU A 45 -0.99 -8.49 14.46
CA GLU A 45 -0.97 -8.80 15.90
C GLU A 45 -0.52 -7.63 16.79
N TRP A 46 0.20 -6.65 16.23
CA TRP A 46 0.57 -5.42 16.93
C TRP A 46 -0.65 -4.68 17.49
N ALA A 47 -1.80 -4.75 16.82
CA ALA A 47 -3.02 -4.10 17.27
C ALA A 47 -3.57 -4.72 18.56
N THR A 48 -3.37 -6.02 18.78
CA THR A 48 -3.75 -6.71 20.04
C THR A 48 -2.95 -6.16 21.22
N VAL A 49 -1.67 -5.81 21.02
CA VAL A 49 -0.84 -5.16 22.04
C VAL A 49 -1.44 -3.81 22.46
N LEU A 50 -2.09 -3.11 21.53
CA LEU A 50 -2.77 -1.84 21.79
C LEU A 50 -4.19 -2.01 22.35
N GLY A 51 -4.63 -3.25 22.58
CA GLY A 51 -5.94 -3.59 23.12
C GLY A 51 -7.07 -3.54 22.09
N PHE A 52 -6.78 -3.89 20.83
CA PHE A 52 -7.81 -4.15 19.82
C PHE A 52 -8.07 -5.66 19.71
N GLU A 53 -9.31 -6.07 19.95
CA GLU A 53 -9.73 -7.48 19.81
C GLU A 53 -9.89 -7.86 18.33
N ASN A 54 -10.49 -6.98 17.53
CA ASN A 54 -10.68 -7.15 16.10
C ASN A 54 -10.23 -5.90 15.33
N TRP A 55 -8.94 -5.87 14.99
CA TRP A 55 -8.36 -4.74 14.26
C TRP A 55 -8.97 -4.54 12.86
N LYS A 56 -9.30 -5.64 12.15
CA LYS A 56 -9.89 -5.55 10.80
C LYS A 56 -11.19 -4.74 10.85
N GLU A 57 -12.10 -5.08 11.77
CA GLU A 57 -13.37 -4.35 11.94
C GLU A 57 -13.18 -2.93 12.45
N GLU A 58 -12.26 -2.72 13.39
CA GLU A 58 -11.99 -1.38 13.93
C GLU A 58 -11.42 -0.44 12.87
N TYR A 59 -10.50 -0.92 12.04
CA TYR A 59 -9.86 -0.12 11.00
C TYR A 59 -10.80 0.21 9.84
N GLN A 60 -11.86 -0.57 9.61
CA GLN A 60 -12.90 -0.21 8.63
C GLN A 60 -13.75 1.01 9.05
N LYS A 61 -13.71 1.40 10.32
CA LYS A 61 -14.42 2.60 10.83
C LYS A 61 -13.64 3.89 10.62
N ARG A 62 -12.43 3.81 10.04
CA ARG A 62 -11.57 4.97 9.82
C ARG A 62 -12.28 6.01 8.96
N ASP A 63 -12.04 7.26 9.32
CA ASP A 63 -12.52 8.44 8.61
C ASP A 63 -11.32 9.36 8.35
N LYS A 64 -11.55 10.58 7.84
CA LYS A 64 -10.45 11.48 7.49
C LYS A 64 -9.49 11.78 8.65
N ARG A 65 -9.90 11.60 9.92
CA ARG A 65 -9.01 11.75 11.08
C ARG A 65 -7.82 10.81 11.00
N ALA A 66 -7.98 9.62 10.40
CA ALA A 66 -6.85 8.73 10.17
C ALA A 66 -5.81 9.38 9.27
N LEU A 67 -6.20 9.97 8.13
CA LEU A 67 -5.29 10.68 7.23
C LEU A 67 -4.68 11.93 7.88
N MET A 68 -5.47 12.71 8.61
CA MET A 68 -4.98 13.94 9.27
C MET A 68 -3.91 13.65 10.33
N ASN A 69 -3.89 12.45 10.91
CA ASN A 69 -2.90 12.02 11.89
C ASN A 69 -1.84 11.07 11.30
N ALA A 70 -1.96 10.69 10.03
CA ALA A 70 -1.07 9.75 9.38
C ALA A 70 0.28 10.40 9.07
N GLU A 71 1.32 9.57 9.07
CA GLU A 71 2.65 9.94 8.59
C GLU A 71 2.92 9.28 7.24
N PRO A 72 3.76 9.89 6.38
CA PRO A 72 4.21 9.26 5.14
C PRO A 72 4.81 7.88 5.36
N THR A 73 4.45 6.93 4.48
CA THR A 73 5.13 5.63 4.42
C THR A 73 6.45 5.74 3.65
N GLU A 74 7.31 4.73 3.79
CA GLU A 74 8.51 4.60 2.94
C GLU A 74 8.16 4.53 1.43
N LEU A 75 6.96 4.03 1.09
CA LEU A 75 6.45 3.96 -0.28
C LEU A 75 6.33 5.33 -0.93
N LEU A 76 5.85 6.36 -0.20
CA LEU A 76 5.69 7.71 -0.74
C LEU A 76 7.01 8.21 -1.35
N LEU A 77 8.10 8.06 -0.59
CA LEU A 77 9.47 8.42 -1.01
C LEU A 77 9.99 7.50 -2.12
N THR A 78 9.80 6.20 -1.99
CA THR A 78 10.29 5.20 -2.94
C THR A 78 9.68 5.40 -4.32
N MET A 79 8.38 5.71 -4.39
CA MET A 79 7.68 5.96 -5.65
C MET A 79 8.22 7.18 -6.39
N LYS A 80 8.70 8.20 -5.67
CA LYS A 80 9.32 9.37 -6.32
C LYS A 80 10.57 8.96 -7.08
N ASN A 81 11.47 8.23 -6.42
CA ASN A 81 12.69 7.72 -7.04
C ASN A 81 12.37 6.76 -8.21
N GLU A 82 11.34 5.94 -8.06
CA GLU A 82 10.90 5.01 -9.09
C GLU A 82 10.40 5.74 -10.35
N PHE A 83 9.66 6.84 -10.20
CA PHE A 83 9.27 7.68 -11.33
C PHE A 83 10.47 8.39 -11.98
N GLU A 84 11.44 8.86 -11.19
CA GLU A 84 12.69 9.42 -11.71
C GLU A 84 13.45 8.40 -12.57
N CYS A 85 13.59 7.16 -12.08
CA CYS A 85 14.22 6.07 -12.82
C CYS A 85 13.47 5.74 -14.12
N MET A 86 12.14 5.62 -14.09
CA MET A 86 11.34 5.37 -15.30
C MET A 86 11.50 6.48 -16.33
N LEU A 87 11.54 7.75 -15.91
CA LEU A 87 11.72 8.88 -16.81
C LEU A 87 13.11 8.90 -17.44
N LEU A 88 14.16 8.58 -16.68
CA LEU A 88 15.51 8.43 -17.22
C LEU A 88 15.59 7.30 -18.26
N GLU A 89 14.94 6.16 -18.01
CA GLU A 89 14.85 5.06 -18.98
C GLU A 89 14.09 5.47 -20.25
N ILE A 90 13.01 6.24 -20.11
CA ILE A 90 12.27 6.80 -21.24
C ILE A 90 13.14 7.80 -22.01
N GLU A 91 13.93 8.66 -21.37
CA GLU A 91 14.82 9.58 -22.09
C GLU A 91 15.87 8.84 -22.93
N MET A 92 16.33 7.68 -22.47
CA MET A 92 17.26 6.82 -23.19
C MET A 92 16.64 6.10 -24.41
N HIS A 93 15.30 6.10 -24.54
CA HIS A 93 14.56 5.38 -25.57
C HIS A 93 13.48 6.30 -26.22
N SER A 94 13.60 6.61 -27.52
CA SER A 94 12.66 7.42 -28.36
C SER A 94 11.23 7.63 -27.78
N PRO A 95 10.66 8.86 -27.79
CA PRO A 95 9.74 9.33 -26.75
C PRO A 95 8.54 8.41 -26.55
N ILE A 96 8.56 7.71 -25.42
CA ILE A 96 7.42 6.97 -24.88
C ILE A 96 6.57 7.92 -24.03
N GLU A 97 5.26 7.66 -23.97
CA GLU A 97 4.33 8.34 -23.05
C GLU A 97 4.87 8.36 -21.61
N LYS A 98 4.79 9.50 -20.93
CA LYS A 98 5.20 9.59 -19.52
C LYS A 98 4.31 8.72 -18.63
N PRO A 99 4.84 8.17 -17.52
CA PRO A 99 4.00 7.49 -16.54
C PRO A 99 2.95 8.45 -15.97
N THR A 100 1.82 7.88 -15.56
CA THR A 100 0.70 8.60 -14.94
C THR A 100 0.38 8.00 -13.59
N LEU A 101 -0.07 8.84 -12.66
CA LEU A 101 -0.41 8.44 -11.29
C LEU A 101 -1.84 8.82 -10.95
N THR A 102 -2.66 7.82 -10.70
CA THR A 102 -3.97 7.98 -10.07
C THR A 102 -3.90 7.55 -8.62
N ILE A 103 -4.35 8.41 -7.70
CA ILE A 103 -4.41 8.08 -6.28
C ILE A 103 -5.89 7.91 -5.89
N ASN A 104 -6.20 6.76 -5.31
CA ASN A 104 -7.52 6.44 -4.81
C ASN A 104 -7.65 6.83 -3.34
N THR A 105 -8.55 7.75 -3.02
CA THR A 105 -8.81 8.25 -1.66
C THR A 105 -9.92 7.50 -0.94
N TRP A 106 -10.48 6.43 -1.51
CA TRP A 106 -11.38 5.55 -0.78
C TRP A 106 -10.67 4.94 0.45
N PRO A 107 -11.31 4.79 1.64
CA PRO A 107 -12.73 5.00 1.93
C PRO A 107 -13.11 6.39 2.48
N TYR A 108 -12.24 7.40 2.36
CA TYR A 108 -12.41 8.72 2.98
C TYR A 108 -13.42 9.60 2.24
N THR A 109 -14.69 9.20 2.29
CA THR A 109 -15.84 9.91 1.69
C THR A 109 -16.26 11.16 2.45
N ASP A 110 -15.70 11.37 3.64
CA ASP A 110 -15.92 12.52 4.51
C ASP A 110 -14.93 13.68 4.25
N LEU A 111 -14.03 13.53 3.27
CA LEU A 111 -13.21 14.63 2.75
C LEU A 111 -14.07 15.63 1.97
N THR A 112 -13.90 16.91 2.29
CA THR A 112 -14.50 18.01 1.55
C THR A 112 -13.79 18.23 0.22
N ASP A 113 -14.45 18.92 -0.72
CA ASP A 113 -13.84 19.29 -2.00
C ASP A 113 -12.54 20.10 -1.81
N GLN A 114 -12.51 20.97 -0.80
CA GLN A 114 -11.31 21.75 -0.47
C GLN A 114 -10.17 20.85 0.01
N GLU A 115 -10.43 19.91 0.92
CA GLU A 115 -9.44 18.94 1.39
C GLU A 115 -8.94 18.06 0.23
N MET A 116 -9.83 17.60 -0.66
CA MET A 116 -9.48 16.86 -1.87
C MET A 116 -8.56 17.66 -2.81
N GLN A 117 -8.85 18.95 -3.03
CA GLN A 117 -7.98 19.82 -3.83
C GLN A 117 -6.62 20.06 -3.14
N THR A 118 -6.59 20.19 -1.82
CA THR A 118 -5.32 20.29 -1.06
C THR A 118 -4.47 19.04 -1.24
N PHE A 119 -5.05 17.84 -1.13
CA PHE A 119 -4.34 16.60 -1.41
C PHE A 119 -3.84 16.52 -2.85
N LEU A 120 -4.68 16.87 -3.84
CA LEU A 120 -4.28 16.85 -5.25
C LEU A 120 -3.11 17.80 -5.50
N GLN A 121 -3.15 19.01 -4.94
CA GLN A 121 -2.06 19.98 -5.08
C GLN A 121 -0.77 19.48 -4.40
N MET A 122 -0.87 18.93 -3.19
CA MET A 122 0.26 18.33 -2.49
C MET A 122 0.93 17.24 -3.33
N PHE A 123 0.15 16.29 -3.89
CA PHE A 123 0.72 15.23 -4.71
C PHE A 123 1.29 15.74 -6.03
N ARG A 124 0.69 16.76 -6.66
CA ARG A 124 1.24 17.38 -7.87
C ARG A 124 2.55 18.13 -7.61
N ILE A 125 2.71 18.71 -6.43
CA ILE A 125 3.98 19.31 -6.02
C ILE A 125 5.01 18.23 -5.73
N TYR A 126 4.60 17.14 -5.06
CA TYR A 126 5.53 16.10 -4.63
C TYR A 126 6.02 15.21 -5.79
N TYR A 127 5.10 14.83 -6.68
CA TYR A 127 5.31 14.04 -7.90
C TYR A 127 5.17 14.92 -9.16
N ASP A 128 5.88 16.04 -9.17
CA ASP A 128 5.86 17.07 -10.23
C ASP A 128 6.27 16.58 -11.63
N MET A 129 6.91 15.43 -11.70
CA MET A 129 7.41 14.81 -12.93
C MET A 129 6.37 13.95 -13.69
N VAL A 130 5.23 13.64 -13.08
CA VAL A 130 4.15 12.84 -13.68
C VAL A 130 2.79 13.54 -13.58
N GLN A 131 1.85 13.16 -14.45
CA GLN A 131 0.47 13.60 -14.31
C GLN A 131 -0.16 12.89 -13.11
N VAL A 132 -0.67 13.69 -12.16
CA VAL A 132 -1.36 13.20 -10.97
C VAL A 132 -2.84 13.57 -10.99
N GLU A 133 -3.68 12.57 -10.70
CA GLU A 133 -5.12 12.67 -10.52
C GLU A 133 -5.60 11.97 -9.25
N LEU A 134 -6.71 12.44 -8.69
CA LEU A 134 -7.38 11.78 -7.57
C LEU A 134 -8.71 11.18 -8.02
N VAL A 135 -9.02 10.00 -7.50
CA VAL A 135 -10.33 9.37 -7.59
C VAL A 135 -10.74 8.90 -6.18
N SER A 136 -12.03 8.62 -5.98
CA SER A 136 -12.52 7.97 -4.77
C SER A 136 -13.47 6.87 -5.18
N TRP A 137 -12.92 5.70 -5.51
CA TRP A 137 -13.68 4.54 -5.98
C TRP A 137 -13.61 3.40 -4.98
N PRO A 138 -14.75 2.83 -4.59
CA PRO A 138 -14.77 1.68 -3.71
C PRO A 138 -14.10 0.47 -4.38
N HIS A 139 -13.45 -0.37 -3.59
CA HIS A 139 -12.79 -1.59 -4.07
C HIS A 139 -13.75 -2.56 -4.78
N SER A 140 -15.05 -2.50 -4.49
CA SER A 140 -16.10 -3.26 -5.20
C SER A 140 -16.30 -2.82 -6.65
N GLU A 141 -15.97 -1.57 -6.99
CA GLU A 141 -16.03 -1.03 -8.35
C GLU A 141 -14.74 -1.21 -9.13
N LEU A 142 -13.63 -1.48 -8.45
CA LEU A 142 -12.32 -1.77 -9.04
C LEU A 142 -12.21 -3.24 -9.46
N THR A 143 -13.11 -3.66 -10.36
CA THR A 143 -13.10 -5.03 -10.90
C THR A 143 -11.85 -5.28 -11.78
N PRO A 144 -11.40 -6.53 -11.94
CA PRO A 144 -10.26 -6.88 -12.80
C PRO A 144 -10.35 -6.28 -14.22
N GLY A 145 -11.52 -6.33 -14.85
CA GLY A 145 -11.71 -5.77 -16.20
C GLY A 145 -11.55 -4.25 -16.26
N ARG A 146 -12.01 -3.52 -15.23
CA ARG A 146 -11.82 -2.07 -15.14
C ARG A 146 -10.35 -1.73 -14.92
N LEU A 147 -9.70 -2.44 -13.99
CA LEU A 147 -8.29 -2.28 -13.66
C LEU A 147 -7.40 -2.41 -14.90
N ALA A 148 -7.50 -3.53 -15.63
CA ALA A 148 -6.68 -3.79 -16.80
C ALA A 148 -6.95 -2.85 -17.99
N THR A 149 -8.11 -2.19 -18.01
CA THR A 149 -8.44 -1.19 -19.05
C THR A 149 -7.78 0.15 -18.76
N ALA A 150 -7.83 0.60 -17.51
CA ALA A 150 -7.44 1.96 -17.13
C ALA A 150 -5.99 2.07 -16.61
N TRP A 151 -5.45 1.01 -16.01
CA TRP A 151 -4.13 1.03 -15.38
C TRP A 151 -3.29 -0.20 -15.78
N ASP A 152 -2.00 -0.15 -15.48
CA ASP A 152 -1.08 -1.28 -15.68
C ASP A 152 -0.67 -1.92 -14.35
N CYS A 153 -0.74 -1.17 -13.24
CA CYS A 153 -0.51 -1.70 -11.90
C CYS A 153 -1.34 -0.97 -10.84
N TRP A 154 -1.52 -1.64 -9.69
CA TRP A 154 -2.17 -1.08 -8.52
C TRP A 154 -1.36 -1.39 -7.26
N ILE A 155 -1.04 -0.35 -6.48
CA ILE A 155 -0.40 -0.48 -5.18
C ILE A 155 -1.44 -0.24 -4.09
N MET A 156 -1.67 -1.22 -3.23
CA MET A 156 -2.72 -1.19 -2.22
C MET A 156 -2.26 -1.83 -0.91
N TYR A 157 -2.96 -1.53 0.18
CA TYR A 157 -2.76 -2.23 1.44
C TYR A 157 -3.76 -3.37 1.64
N ASP A 158 -5.05 -3.13 1.39
CA ASP A 158 -6.16 -4.02 1.74
C ASP A 158 -6.42 -5.12 0.68
N TRP A 159 -5.37 -5.82 0.25
CA TRP A 159 -5.44 -6.89 -0.77
C TRP A 159 -6.47 -7.98 -0.46
N PHE A 160 -6.50 -8.46 0.79
CA PHE A 160 -7.41 -9.53 1.18
C PHE A 160 -8.88 -9.13 1.07
N ALA A 161 -9.22 -7.89 1.41
CA ALA A 161 -10.58 -7.38 1.24
C ALA A 161 -10.96 -7.29 -0.24
N TRP A 162 -10.04 -6.82 -1.10
CA TRP A 162 -10.31 -6.74 -2.53
C TRP A 162 -10.51 -8.11 -3.18
N ILE A 163 -9.65 -9.10 -2.87
CA ILE A 163 -9.75 -10.44 -3.46
C ILE A 163 -11.03 -11.17 -3.02
N GLU A 164 -11.45 -11.03 -1.75
CA GLU A 164 -12.73 -11.56 -1.24
C GLU A 164 -13.92 -11.04 -2.06
N LEU A 165 -13.92 -9.75 -2.40
CA LEU A 165 -14.97 -9.11 -3.20
C LEU A 165 -14.92 -9.51 -4.68
N ASN A 166 -13.73 -9.68 -5.24
CA ASN A 166 -13.52 -9.74 -6.69
C ASN A 166 -13.10 -11.12 -7.24
N ALA A 167 -12.88 -12.13 -6.40
CA ALA A 167 -12.43 -13.46 -6.83
C ALA A 167 -13.28 -14.05 -7.98
N LYS A 168 -14.61 -13.87 -7.93
CA LYS A 168 -15.52 -14.35 -8.99
C LYS A 168 -15.27 -13.72 -10.36
N HIS A 169 -14.73 -12.50 -10.40
CA HIS A 169 -14.45 -11.74 -11.62
C HIS A 169 -13.12 -12.14 -12.27
N LEU A 170 -12.20 -12.75 -11.52
CA LEU A 170 -10.90 -13.23 -12.03
C LEU A 170 -11.00 -14.46 -12.93
N LYS A 171 -12.20 -15.02 -13.14
CA LYS A 171 -12.46 -15.99 -14.23
C LYS A 171 -12.04 -15.46 -15.59
N LYS A 172 -12.00 -14.13 -15.76
CA LYS A 172 -11.33 -13.46 -16.88
C LYS A 172 -9.97 -12.95 -16.38
N PRO A 173 -8.86 -13.64 -16.70
CA PRO A 173 -7.56 -13.30 -16.18
C PRO A 173 -7.04 -11.99 -16.79
N ILE A 174 -6.23 -11.27 -16.02
CA ILE A 174 -5.54 -10.02 -16.35
C ILE A 174 -4.03 -10.15 -16.07
N PRO A 175 -3.32 -11.13 -16.67
CA PRO A 175 -1.96 -11.51 -16.26
C PRO A 175 -0.90 -10.44 -16.51
N SER A 176 -1.19 -9.44 -17.36
CA SER A 176 -0.30 -8.30 -17.61
C SER A 176 -0.46 -7.16 -16.59
N PHE A 177 -1.47 -7.24 -15.72
CA PHE A 177 -1.71 -6.28 -14.65
C PHE A 177 -1.06 -6.78 -13.36
N THR A 178 -0.36 -5.88 -12.65
CA THR A 178 0.32 -6.24 -11.39
C THR A 178 -0.29 -5.53 -10.19
N ILE A 179 -0.58 -6.27 -9.14
CA ILE A 179 -1.03 -5.74 -7.86
C ILE A 179 0.10 -5.87 -6.84
N THR A 180 0.61 -4.74 -6.37
CA THR A 180 1.63 -4.65 -5.33
C THR A 180 0.94 -4.44 -4.00
N HIS A 181 1.27 -5.26 -3.00
CA HIS A 181 0.65 -5.22 -1.69
C HIS A 181 1.66 -5.59 -0.60
N PRO A 182 1.40 -5.25 0.69
CA PRO A 182 2.28 -5.66 1.77
C PRO A 182 2.30 -7.19 1.89
N ALA A 183 3.49 -7.73 2.18
CA ALA A 183 3.75 -9.13 2.43
C ALA A 183 3.28 -9.49 3.86
N LEU A 184 1.96 -9.44 4.04
CA LEU A 184 1.28 -9.83 5.26
C LEU A 184 0.63 -11.19 5.09
N LEU A 185 0.71 -11.97 6.16
CA LEU A 185 0.02 -13.22 6.34
C LEU A 185 -1.36 -12.91 6.92
N THR A 186 -2.35 -13.69 6.48
CA THR A 186 -3.70 -13.55 7.02
C THR A 186 -3.76 -14.02 8.48
N PRO A 187 -4.74 -13.54 9.27
CA PRO A 187 -4.90 -13.98 10.67
C PRO A 187 -5.14 -15.49 10.82
N GLU A 188 -5.60 -16.18 9.77
CA GLU A 188 -5.82 -17.62 9.81
C GLU A 188 -4.50 -18.43 9.79
N LEU A 189 -3.37 -17.80 9.49
CA LEU A 189 -2.06 -18.43 9.60
C LEU A 189 -1.61 -18.46 11.06
N THR A 190 -1.81 -19.61 11.70
CA THR A 190 -1.42 -19.85 13.09
C THR A 190 0.09 -19.74 13.28
N LYS A 191 0.54 -19.48 14.52
CA LYS A 191 1.95 -19.50 14.89
C LYS A 191 2.63 -20.82 14.52
N GLU A 192 1.95 -21.96 14.70
CA GLU A 192 2.50 -23.25 14.29
C GLU A 192 2.72 -23.32 12.78
N THR A 193 1.77 -22.79 11.99
CA THR A 193 1.87 -22.74 10.53
C THR A 193 3.05 -21.87 10.09
N VAL A 194 3.24 -20.72 10.73
CA VAL A 194 4.38 -19.82 10.47
C VAL A 194 5.71 -20.50 10.82
N GLU A 195 5.78 -21.21 11.95
CA GLU A 195 6.97 -21.98 12.35
C GLU A 195 7.27 -23.16 11.43
N GLN A 196 6.23 -23.81 10.90
CA GLN A 196 6.37 -24.89 9.94
C GLN A 196 6.89 -24.36 8.59
N LEU A 197 6.33 -23.27 8.06
CA LEU A 197 6.82 -22.62 6.85
C LEU A 197 8.30 -22.22 6.97
N LYS A 198 8.71 -21.71 8.14
CA LYS A 198 10.12 -21.40 8.43
C LYS A 198 11.01 -22.63 8.43
N ARG A 199 10.57 -23.74 9.04
CA ARG A 199 11.30 -25.01 9.08
C ARG A 199 11.47 -25.61 7.69
N ASP A 200 10.43 -25.56 6.88
CA ASP A 200 10.40 -26.16 5.56
C ASP A 200 11.10 -25.28 4.50
N GLY A 201 11.59 -24.09 4.89
CA GLY A 201 12.25 -23.14 3.97
C GLY A 201 11.31 -22.61 2.88
N VAL A 202 9.99 -22.73 3.09
CA VAL A 202 8.97 -22.32 2.13
C VAL A 202 8.72 -20.83 2.27
N ASN A 203 8.81 -20.10 1.16
CA ASN A 203 8.43 -18.70 1.10
C ASN A 203 6.96 -18.59 0.66
N PRO A 204 6.00 -18.31 1.57
CA PRO A 204 4.58 -18.27 1.24
C PRO A 204 4.25 -17.22 0.18
N PHE A 205 4.99 -16.11 0.13
CA PHE A 205 4.80 -15.06 -0.87
C PHE A 205 5.26 -15.50 -2.26
N LYS A 206 6.31 -16.34 -2.35
CA LYS A 206 6.74 -16.92 -3.62
C LYS A 206 5.69 -17.88 -4.18
N GLU A 207 5.08 -18.69 -3.32
CA GLU A 207 3.97 -19.56 -3.74
C GLU A 207 2.72 -18.75 -4.09
N HIS A 208 2.44 -17.66 -3.37
CA HIS A 208 1.36 -16.73 -3.73
C HIS A 208 1.55 -16.13 -5.12
N ILE A 209 2.76 -15.67 -5.46
CA ILE A 209 3.09 -15.18 -6.81
C ILE A 209 2.81 -16.24 -7.87
N ARG A 210 3.28 -17.48 -7.65
CA ARG A 210 3.08 -18.58 -8.60
C ARG A 210 1.60 -18.93 -8.77
N PHE A 211 0.88 -19.02 -7.66
CA PHE A 211 -0.53 -19.34 -7.64
C PHE A 211 -1.31 -18.27 -8.42
N MET A 212 -1.07 -16.99 -8.14
CA MET A 212 -1.84 -15.91 -8.77
C MET A 212 -1.48 -15.64 -10.22
N ALA A 213 -0.28 -16.04 -10.70
CA ALA A 213 0.25 -15.70 -12.01
C ALA A 213 -0.67 -16.03 -13.21
N GLU A 214 -1.53 -17.05 -13.09
CA GLU A 214 -2.50 -17.40 -14.14
C GLU A 214 -3.65 -16.39 -14.25
N TRP A 215 -3.96 -15.68 -13.18
CA TRP A 215 -5.10 -14.75 -13.08
C TRP A 215 -4.69 -13.29 -13.07
N VAL A 216 -3.66 -12.93 -12.32
CA VAL A 216 -3.18 -11.55 -12.15
C VAL A 216 -1.75 -11.57 -11.60
N GLY A 217 -0.92 -10.64 -12.05
CA GLY A 217 0.39 -10.45 -11.43
C GLY A 217 0.23 -9.95 -10.00
N VAL A 218 0.96 -10.54 -9.06
CA VAL A 218 1.05 -10.02 -7.69
C VAL A 218 2.51 -9.79 -7.34
N ASP A 219 2.76 -8.73 -6.59
CA ASP A 219 4.09 -8.31 -6.14
C ASP A 219 4.05 -8.00 -4.64
N PRO A 220 4.08 -9.03 -3.76
CA PRO A 220 4.16 -8.84 -2.33
C PRO A 220 5.49 -8.17 -1.94
N ARG A 221 5.43 -7.04 -1.24
CA ARG A 221 6.61 -6.28 -0.78
C ARG A 221 6.67 -6.21 0.73
N ASP A 222 7.87 -6.02 1.28
CA ASP A 222 8.08 -5.89 2.73
C ASP A 222 7.08 -4.88 3.35
N SER A 223 6.43 -5.25 4.45
CA SER A 223 5.44 -4.41 5.14
C SER A 223 6.05 -3.09 5.62
N ALA A 224 7.37 -3.03 5.81
CA ALA A 224 8.10 -1.80 6.11
C ALA A 224 7.91 -0.73 5.03
N LEU A 225 7.76 -1.12 3.76
CA LEU A 225 7.51 -0.20 2.65
C LEU A 225 6.19 0.56 2.83
N PHE A 226 5.19 -0.10 3.40
CA PHE A 226 3.85 0.44 3.64
C PHE A 226 3.68 1.03 5.04
N SER A 227 4.75 1.13 5.83
CA SER A 227 4.70 1.63 7.19
C SER A 227 5.38 2.99 7.27
N LEU A 228 5.10 3.74 8.34
CA LEU A 228 5.78 5.02 8.60
C LEU A 228 7.30 4.90 8.41
N ALA A 229 7.90 5.94 7.82
CA ALA A 229 9.33 5.96 7.55
C ALA A 229 10.16 5.87 8.84
N ARG A 230 11.37 5.28 8.80
CA ARG A 230 12.28 5.42 9.95
C ARG A 230 12.55 6.90 10.16
N PRO A 231 12.52 7.39 11.41
CA PRO A 231 13.21 8.62 11.73
C PRO A 231 14.64 8.51 11.18
N LYS A 232 15.10 9.50 10.43
CA LYS A 232 16.51 9.59 10.08
C LYS A 232 17.26 9.58 11.41
N LYS A 233 18.07 8.55 11.67
CA LYS A 233 19.03 8.63 12.78
C LYS A 233 19.86 9.86 12.48
N ASP A 234 19.82 10.86 13.37
CA ASP A 234 20.73 11.98 13.27
C ASP A 234 22.13 11.42 13.10
N ALA A 235 22.84 11.90 12.08
CA ALA A 235 24.23 11.57 11.85
C ALA A 235 25.10 12.25 12.91
N GLN A 236 24.86 11.97 14.20
CA GLN A 236 25.62 12.46 15.34
C GLN A 236 25.57 11.41 16.44
N THR A 237 26.57 10.54 16.47
CA THR A 237 27.64 10.50 17.48
C THR A 237 28.46 9.24 17.20
N PRO A 238 29.76 9.32 16.87
CA PRO A 238 30.62 8.15 16.82
C PRO A 238 30.61 7.49 18.21
N GLN A 239 30.36 6.19 18.28
CA GLN A 239 30.61 5.44 19.51
C GLN A 239 32.10 5.52 19.83
N SER A 240 32.41 6.20 20.94
CA SER A 240 33.71 6.21 21.60
C SER A 240 34.09 4.83 22.13
#